data_AF-A0A016TQ93-F1
#
_entry.id   AF-A0A016TQ93-F1
#
_cell.length_a   1.000
_cell.length_b   1.000
_cell.length_c   1.000
_cell.angle_alpha   90.00
_cell.angle_beta   90.00
_cell.angle_gamma   90.00
#
_symmetry.space_group_name_H-M   'P 1'
#
loop_
_entity.id
_entity.type
_entity.pdbx_description
1 polymer ?
#
loop_
_entity_poly.entity_id
_entity_poly.type
_entity_poly.pdbx_seq_one_letter_code
_entity_poly.pdbx_strand_id
1 'polypeptide(L)' 'MPTFLLEWMQDYLCNLRYDSGKFAVGGEKSDRYFYTSQYRTCMRFSYYGSLGNENNFPDYNSCMRTCGTQ' A
#
# COMPACT_ATOMS: atom_id res chain seq x y z
N MET A 1 0.59 17.01 -17.26
CA MET A 1 1.30 17.02 -15.96
C MET A 1 2.69 16.47 -16.19
N PRO A 2 3.77 17.10 -15.70
CA PRO A 2 5.14 16.62 -15.93
C PRO A 2 5.32 15.22 -15.34
N THR A 3 5.97 14.32 -16.08
CA THR A 3 6.28 12.94 -15.65
C THR A 3 7.02 12.88 -14.31
N PHE A 4 7.81 13.92 -14.01
CA PHE A 4 8.54 14.08 -12.74
C PHE A 4 7.66 14.03 -11.49
N LEU A 5 6.41 14.52 -11.55
CA LEU A 5 5.51 14.47 -10.37
C LEU A 5 4.90 13.09 -10.18
N LEU A 6 4.69 12.34 -11.25
CA LEU A 6 4.16 10.96 -11.20
C LEU A 6 5.18 9.99 -10.60
N GLU A 7 6.45 10.12 -10.98
CA GLU A 7 7.53 9.29 -10.45
C GLU A 7 7.74 9.53 -8.94
N TRP A 8 7.75 10.79 -8.48
CA TRP A 8 7.95 11.12 -7.07
C TRP A 8 6.78 10.70 -6.17
N MET A 9 5.56 10.72 -6.71
CA MET A 9 4.39 10.20 -6.00
C MET A 9 4.47 8.68 -5.81
N GLN A 10 5.02 7.97 -6.79
CA GLN A 10 5.16 6.51 -6.72
C GLN A 10 6.26 6.11 -5.73
N ASP A 11 7.37 6.84 -5.70
CA ASP A 11 8.42 6.68 -4.69
C ASP A 11 7.92 6.98 -3.27
N TYR A 12 7.16 8.06 -3.09
CA TYR A 12 6.53 8.35 -1.80
C TYR A 12 5.62 7.19 -1.35
N LEU A 13 4.67 6.80 -2.20
CA LEU A 13 3.68 5.74 -1.94
C LEU A 13 4.33 4.43 -1.51
N CYS A 14 5.25 3.90 -2.33
CA CYS A 14 5.80 2.56 -2.13
C CYS A 14 6.85 2.49 -1.01
N ASN A 15 7.31 3.64 -0.48
CA ASN A 15 8.18 3.70 0.69
C ASN A 15 7.42 4.00 1.99
N LEU A 16 6.11 4.23 1.95
CA LEU A 16 5.30 4.28 3.17
C LEU A 16 5.36 2.93 3.88
N ARG A 17 5.41 2.95 5.21
CA ARG A 17 5.18 1.74 6.01
C ARG A 17 3.73 1.30 5.86
N TYR A 18 3.45 0.01 6.00
CA TYR A 18 2.06 -0.42 6.12
C TYR A 18 1.40 0.24 7.34
N ASP A 19 0.11 0.55 7.22
CA ASP A 19 -0.70 1.07 8.31
C ASP A 19 -2.03 0.34 8.38
N SER A 20 -2.20 -0.45 9.43
CA SER A 20 -3.43 -1.20 9.71
C SER A 20 -4.63 -0.29 10.01
N GLY A 21 -4.38 0.98 10.35
CA GLY A 21 -5.41 1.94 10.69
C GLY A 21 -6.22 1.53 11.94
N LYS A 22 -7.50 1.85 11.96
CA LYS A 22 -8.44 1.53 13.05
C LYS A 22 -9.65 0.76 12.54
N PHE A 23 -10.31 0.04 13.45
CA PHE A 23 -11.59 -0.61 13.16
C PHE A 23 -12.63 0.44 12.76
N ALA A 24 -13.11 0.33 11.52
CA ALA A 24 -14.22 1.15 11.05
C ALA A 24 -15.48 0.81 11.87
N VAL A 25 -16.27 1.83 12.21
CA VAL A 25 -17.54 1.64 12.91
C VAL A 25 -18.49 0.83 12.02
N GLY A 26 -18.83 -0.38 12.45
CA GLY A 26 -19.65 -1.32 11.67
C GLY A 26 -18.93 -1.99 10.49
N GLY A 27 -17.60 -1.86 10.39
CA GLY A 27 -16.80 -2.51 9.36
C GLY A 27 -16.07 -3.76 9.87
N GLU A 28 -15.57 -4.56 8.93
CA GLU A 28 -14.76 -5.74 9.22
C GLU A 28 -13.30 -5.53 8.82
N LYS A 29 -12.39 -6.28 9.46
CA LYS A 29 -10.99 -6.31 9.03
C LYS A 29 -10.87 -7.03 7.69
N SER A 30 -9.97 -6.56 6.82
CA SER A 30 -9.67 -7.20 5.54
C SER A 30 -8.18 -7.47 5.40
N ASP A 31 -7.84 -8.53 4.66
CA ASP A 31 -6.48 -8.78 4.23
C ASP A 31 -6.14 -7.83 3.07
N ARG A 32 -4.99 -7.17 3.17
CA ARG A 32 -4.48 -6.21 2.18
C ARG A 32 -3.00 -6.48 1.94
N TYR A 33 -2.44 -5.86 0.91
CA TYR A 33 -1.02 -5.97 0.54
C TYR A 33 -0.35 -4.60 0.61
N PHE A 34 0.89 -4.57 1.05
CA PHE A 34 1.75 -3.38 1.01
C PHE A 34 3.09 -3.75 0.40
N TYR A 35 3.71 -2.82 -0.32
CA TYR A 35 5.06 -3.01 -0.83
C TYR A 35 6.09 -2.74 0.26
N THR A 36 7.12 -3.58 0.34
CA THR A 36 8.28 -3.36 1.19
C THR A 36 9.56 -3.39 0.37
N SER A 37 10.25 -2.26 0.32
CA SER A 37 11.53 -2.12 -0.39
C SER A 37 12.64 -2.96 0.23
N GLN A 38 12.53 -3.32 1.52
CA GLN A 38 13.48 -4.21 2.20
C GLN A 38 13.58 -5.58 1.53
N TYR A 39 12.44 -6.12 1.07
CA TYR A 39 12.36 -7.45 0.45
C TYR A 39 12.01 -7.39 -1.05
N ARG A 40 11.87 -6.18 -1.60
CA ARG A 40 11.45 -5.92 -2.99
C ARG A 40 10.22 -6.74 -3.40
N THR A 41 9.23 -6.82 -2.51
CA THR A 41 8.01 -7.59 -2.75
C THR A 41 6.83 -7.01 -1.97
N CYS A 42 5.63 -7.48 -2.30
CA CYS A 42 4.41 -7.13 -1.59
C CYS A 42 4.07 -8.16 -0.52
N MET A 43 3.87 -7.71 0.71
CA MET A 43 3.52 -8.55 1.85
C MET A 43 2.07 -8.33 2.28
N ARG A 44 1.42 -9.39 2.76
CA ARG A 44 0.05 -9.32 3.27
C ARG A 44 0.02 -8.73 4.70
N PHE A 45 -0.95 -7.88 5.00
CA PHE A 45 -1.22 -7.35 6.33
C PHE A 45 -2.74 -7.23 6.58
N SER A 46 -3.14 -7.07 7.85
CA SER A 46 -4.53 -6.78 8.19
C SER A 46 -4.79 -5.27 8.21
N TYR A 47 -5.82 -4.85 7.48
CA TYR A 47 -6.34 -3.49 7.50
C TYR A 47 -7.70 -3.46 8.19
N TYR A 48 -7.88 -2.54 9.13
CA TYR A 48 -9.06 -2.49 9.98
C TYR A 48 -10.20 -1.61 9.43
N GLY A 49 -10.02 -1.03 8.23
CA GLY A 49 -11.11 -0.40 7.49
C GLY A 49 -11.18 1.13 7.60
N SER A 50 -10.35 1.77 8.42
CA SER A 50 -10.28 3.24 8.51
C SER A 50 -8.88 3.74 8.87
N LEU A 51 -8.54 4.98 8.52
CA LEU A 51 -7.30 5.67 8.94
C LEU A 51 -5.97 4.95 8.64
N GLY A 52 -5.91 4.15 7.57
CA GLY A 52 -4.64 3.63 7.05
C GLY A 52 -4.01 4.62 6.08
N ASN A 53 -3.03 4.15 5.32
CA ASN A 53 -2.41 4.92 4.24
C ASN A 53 -2.55 4.23 2.88
N GLU A 54 -1.97 4.84 1.85
CA GLU A 54 -2.12 4.48 0.45
C GLU A 54 -1.29 3.25 0.05
N ASN A 55 -0.28 2.84 0.82
CA ASN A 55 0.44 1.59 0.60
C ASN A 55 -0.41 0.40 1.09
N ASN A 56 -1.58 0.26 0.48
CA ASN A 56 -2.67 -0.62 0.84
C ASN A 56 -3.41 -1.04 -0.44
N PHE A 57 -3.06 -2.23 -0.91
CA PHE A 57 -3.57 -2.80 -2.14
C PHE A 57 -4.51 -3.98 -1.85
N PRO A 58 -5.56 -4.18 -2.67
CA PRO A 58 -6.51 -5.27 -2.46
C PRO A 58 -5.91 -6.66 -2.73
N ASP A 59 -4.88 -6.74 -3.58
CA ASP A 59 -4.24 -8.01 -3.96
C ASP A 59 -2.75 -7.83 -4.29
N TYR A 60 -2.00 -8.93 -4.27
CA TYR A 60 -0.57 -8.95 -4.53
C TYR A 60 -0.20 -8.38 -5.91
N ASN A 61 -0.98 -8.67 -6.96
CA ASN A 61 -0.66 -8.29 -8.33
C ASN A 61 -0.82 -6.79 -8.54
N SER A 62 -1.86 -6.17 -7.97
CA SER A 62 -2.06 -4.72 -8.01
C SER A 62 -0.93 -3.96 -7.30
N CYS A 63 -0.45 -4.50 -6.18
CA CYS A 63 0.71 -3.99 -5.46
C CYS A 63 1.99 -4.09 -6.31
N MET A 64 2.32 -5.28 -6.84
CA MET A 64 3.53 -5.47 -7.65
C MET A 64 3.50 -4.69 -8.96
N ARG A 65 2.33 -4.51 -9.59
CA ARG A 65 2.20 -3.66 -10.77
C ARG A 65 2.50 -2.19 -10.46
N THR A 66 2.17 -1.74 -9.25
CA THR A 66 2.35 -0.35 -8.83
C THR A 66 3.77 -0.07 -8.35
N CYS A 67 4.35 -0.97 -7.56
CA CYS A 67 5.61 -0.73 -6.84
C CYS A 67 6.76 -1.67 -7.22
N GLY A 68 6.49 -2.73 -7.99
CA GLY A 68 7.47 -3.79 -8.25
C GLY A 68 8.62 -3.42 -9.19
N THR A 69 8.60 -2.21 -9.76
CA THR A 69 9.68 -1.68 -10.60
C THR A 69 10.67 -0.80 -9.85
N GLN A 70 10.51 -0.64 -8.52
CA GLN A 70 11.50 0.01 -7.65
C GLN A 70 12.73 -0.86 -7.36
#